data_AF-A0A1M5D6R4-F1
#
_entry.id   AF-A0A1M5D6R4-F1
#
_cell.length_a   1.000
_cell.length_b   1.000
_cell.length_c   1.000
_cell.angle_alpha   90.00
_cell.angle_beta   90.00
_cell.angle_gamma   90.00
#
_symmetry.space_group_name_H-M   'P 1'
#
loop_
_entity.id
_entity.type
_entity.pdbx_description
1 polymer ?
#
loop_
_entity_poly.entity_id
_entity_poly.type
_entity_poly.pdbx_seq_one_letter_code
_entity_poly.pdbx_strand_id
1 'polypeptide(L)'
;MERLTQGTILFGDSEKQIYYKRLREYEATGLTPEEIMDGKMLTGWIPVEERLPKTKYPVLTTTWDGIVTIANWSGSKWRTYRWDEKVTAWMPLPEPYRPET
;
A
#
# COMPACT_ATOMS: atom_id res chain seq x y z
N MET A 1 13.26 45.46 19.98
CA MET A 1 12.90 44.12 20.51
C MET A 1 11.87 43.52 19.57
N GLU A 2 12.31 42.68 18.65
CA GLU A 2 11.42 41.95 17.75
C GLU A 2 10.90 40.71 18.45
N ARG A 3 9.57 40.59 18.54
CA ARG A 3 8.88 39.32 18.74
C ARG A 3 7.87 39.16 17.61
N LEU A 4 8.35 38.66 16.48
CA LEU A 4 7.50 38.12 15.44
C LEU A 4 7.06 36.73 15.91
N THR A 5 5.82 36.62 16.38
CA THR A 5 5.19 35.32 16.64
C THR A 5 5.03 34.58 15.31
N GLN A 6 5.75 33.47 15.18
CA GLN A 6 5.90 32.62 13.99
C GLN A 6 4.60 31.94 13.46
N GLY A 7 3.42 32.45 13.78
CA GLY A 7 2.15 31.80 13.40
C GLY A 7 1.35 32.47 12.28
N THR A 8 1.56 33.75 11.97
CA THR A 8 0.46 34.54 11.38
C THR A 8 0.63 34.89 9.89
N ILE A 9 1.79 34.68 9.27
CA ILE A 9 2.05 35.17 7.89
C ILE A 9 1.83 34.09 6.81
N LEU A 10 1.53 32.84 7.17
CA LEU A 10 1.40 31.75 6.19
C LEU A 10 -0.01 31.57 5.61
N PHE A 11 -1.02 32.27 6.15
CA PHE A 11 -2.42 32.06 5.77
C PHE A 11 -2.89 32.85 4.54
N GLY A 12 -2.11 33.84 4.07
CA GLY A 12 -2.51 34.74 2.98
C GLY A 12 -2.01 34.38 1.58
N ASP A 13 -1.12 33.40 1.45
CA ASP A 13 -0.52 33.00 0.18
C ASP A 13 -1.27 31.78 -0.37
N SER A 14 -2.10 32.00 -1.39
CA SER A 14 -2.96 30.97 -1.99
C SER A 14 -2.15 29.80 -2.57
N GLU A 15 -0.90 30.02 -2.99
CA GLU A 15 -0.01 28.95 -3.43
C GLU A 15 0.47 28.10 -2.24
N LYS A 16 0.71 28.71 -1.07
CA LYS A 16 1.08 27.94 0.14
C LYS A 16 -0.07 27.09 0.66
N GLN A 17 -1.30 27.56 0.53
CA GLN A 17 -2.50 26.82 0.94
C GLN A 17 -2.66 25.51 0.16
N ILE A 18 -2.27 25.45 -1.12
CA ILE A 18 -2.36 24.20 -1.89
C ILE A 18 -1.39 23.14 -1.36
N TYR A 19 -0.19 23.54 -0.90
CA TYR A 19 0.78 22.62 -0.32
C TYR A 19 0.30 22.08 1.03
N TYR A 20 -0.26 22.92 1.91
CA TYR A 20 -0.82 22.46 3.19
C TYR A 20 -2.01 21.52 3.02
N LYS A 21 -2.87 21.77 2.02
CA LYS A 21 -3.97 20.86 1.70
C LYS A 21 -3.45 19.50 1.27
N ARG A 22 -2.50 19.47 0.33
CA ARG A 22 -1.85 18.23 -0.13
C ARG A 22 -1.13 17.50 1.01
N LEU A 23 -0.42 18.23 1.87
CA LEU A 23 0.26 17.64 3.03
C LEU A 23 -0.73 17.02 4.02
N ARG A 24 -1.87 17.66 4.28
CA ARG A 24 -2.92 17.06 5.12
C ARG A 24 -3.54 15.81 4.50
N GLU A 25 -3.84 15.85 3.21
CA GLU A 25 -4.37 14.67 2.48
C GLU A 25 -3.37 13.51 2.54
N TYR A 26 -2.07 13.83 2.43
CA TYR A 26 -0.98 12.88 2.59
C TYR A 26 -0.93 12.30 4.01
N GLU A 27 -0.89 13.14 5.05
CA GLU A 27 -0.83 12.70 6.45
C GLU A 27 -2.05 11.83 6.83
N ALA A 28 -3.20 12.10 6.22
CA ALA A 28 -4.42 11.30 6.41
C ALA A 28 -4.32 9.86 5.87
N THR A 29 -3.32 9.56 5.02
CA THR A 29 -3.05 8.18 4.58
C THR A 29 -2.42 7.31 5.68
N GLY A 30 -1.85 7.94 6.72
CA GLY A 30 -1.15 7.24 7.81
C GLY A 30 0.23 6.70 7.43
N LEU A 31 0.74 7.05 6.24
CA LEU A 31 2.04 6.60 5.73
C LEU A 31 3.15 7.62 6.01
N THR A 32 4.30 7.12 6.45
CA THR A 32 5.51 7.95 6.59
C THR A 32 6.19 8.15 5.23
N PRO A 33 6.91 9.28 5.00
CA PRO A 33 7.68 9.49 3.77
C PRO A 33 8.66 8.36 3.46
N GLU A 34 9.28 7.79 4.50
CA GLU A 34 10.19 6.66 4.41
C GLU A 34 9.49 5.41 3.87
N GLU A 35 8.29 5.07 4.35
CA GLU A 35 7.52 3.93 3.83
C GLU A 35 7.18 4.05 2.34
N ILE A 36 7.02 5.29 1.86
CA ILE A 36 6.75 5.55 0.44
C ILE A 36 8.03 5.44 -0.38
N MET A 37 9.13 6.03 0.10
CA MET A 37 10.43 5.94 -0.58
C MET A 37 10.99 4.52 -0.60
N ASP A 38 10.73 3.72 0.44
CA ASP A 38 11.11 2.30 0.52
C ASP A 38 10.19 1.40 -0.34
N GLY A 39 9.30 1.98 -1.13
CA GLY A 39 8.54 1.26 -2.14
C GLY A 39 7.41 0.39 -1.58
N LYS A 40 7.02 0.56 -0.31
CA LYS A 40 5.82 -0.10 0.27
C LYS A 40 4.58 0.17 -0.58
N MET A 41 4.48 1.35 -1.20
CA MET A 41 3.41 1.71 -2.14
C MET A 41 3.65 1.25 -3.59
N LEU A 42 4.88 0.94 -4.00
CA LEU A 42 5.24 0.73 -5.41
C LEU A 42 5.02 -0.71 -5.89
N THR A 43 4.94 -1.67 -4.98
CA THR A 43 4.92 -3.08 -5.37
C THR A 43 3.51 -3.68 -5.50
N GLY A 44 2.50 -3.06 -4.88
CA GLY A 44 1.14 -3.59 -4.80
C GLY A 44 0.97 -4.78 -3.86
N TRP A 45 2.04 -5.27 -3.23
CA TRP A 45 2.00 -6.36 -2.25
C TRP A 45 1.48 -5.88 -0.90
N ILE A 46 0.60 -6.68 -0.31
CA ILE A 46 0.01 -6.47 1.01
C ILE A 46 0.51 -7.61 1.91
N PRO A 47 1.29 -7.31 2.97
CA PRO A 47 1.70 -8.31 3.94
C PRO A 47 0.50 -9.01 4.58
N VAL A 48 0.61 -10.31 4.84
CA VAL A 48 -0.49 -11.07 5.46
C VAL A 48 -0.79 -10.61 6.88
N GLU A 49 0.23 -10.07 7.57
CA GLU A 49 0.14 -9.47 8.90
C GLU A 49 -0.61 -8.13 8.89
N GLU A 50 -0.60 -7.41 7.76
CA GLU A 50 -1.34 -6.15 7.61
C GLU A 50 -2.81 -6.42 7.32
N ARG A 51 -3.08 -7.28 6.34
CA ARG A 51 -4.45 -7.59 5.91
C ARG A 51 -4.50 -8.90 5.15
N LEU A 52 -5.58 -9.66 5.34
CA LEU A 52 -5.89 -10.85 4.53
C LEU A 52 -6.87 -10.51 3.40
N PRO A 53 -6.80 -11.23 2.25
CA PRO A 53 -7.74 -11.01 1.15
C PRO A 53 -9.14 -11.50 1.50
N LYS A 54 -10.13 -11.09 0.69
CA LYS A 54 -11.48 -11.64 0.78
C LYS A 54 -11.45 -13.15 0.49
N THR A 55 -12.25 -13.91 1.22
CA THR A 55 -12.30 -15.37 1.08
C THR A 55 -12.77 -15.79 -0.32
N LYS A 56 -12.23 -16.90 -0.83
CA LYS A 56 -12.61 -17.55 -2.10
C LYS A 56 -12.22 -16.81 -3.40
N TYR A 57 -11.55 -15.67 -3.33
CA TYR A 57 -11.01 -15.00 -4.51
C TYR A 57 -9.53 -15.41 -4.72
N PRO A 58 -9.13 -15.74 -5.97
CA PRO A 58 -7.74 -15.99 -6.28
C PRO A 58 -6.94 -14.68 -6.23
N VAL A 59 -5.74 -14.76 -5.67
CA VAL A 59 -4.80 -13.65 -5.55
C VAL A 59 -3.40 -14.13 -5.94
N LEU A 60 -2.53 -13.20 -6.35
CA LEU A 60 -1.10 -13.46 -6.36
C LEU A 60 -0.61 -13.51 -4.91
N THR A 61 0.28 -14.43 -4.64
CA THR A 61 0.92 -14.62 -3.33
C THR A 61 2.40 -14.75 -3.51
N THR A 62 3.16 -14.27 -2.54
CA THR A 62 4.58 -14.56 -2.39
C THR A 62 4.79 -15.38 -1.12
N THR A 63 5.69 -16.35 -1.21
CA THR A 63 6.03 -17.27 -0.14
C THR A 63 7.32 -16.81 0.55
N TRP A 64 7.60 -17.38 1.72
CA TRP A 64 8.80 -17.05 2.50
C TRP A 64 10.12 -17.31 1.75
N ASP A 65 10.15 -18.26 0.81
CA ASP A 65 11.28 -18.59 -0.06
C ASP A 65 11.28 -17.79 -1.37
N GLY A 66 10.40 -16.79 -1.49
CA GLY A 66 10.38 -15.83 -2.59
C GLY A 66 9.64 -16.30 -3.84
N ILE A 67 8.93 -17.44 -3.78
CA ILE A 67 8.14 -17.93 -4.91
C ILE A 67 6.83 -17.16 -5.01
N VAL A 68 6.58 -16.62 -6.21
CA VAL A 68 5.30 -16.00 -6.57
C VAL A 68 4.39 -17.04 -7.22
N THR A 69 3.20 -17.22 -6.66
CA THR A 69 2.21 -18.19 -7.12
C THR A 69 0.77 -17.69 -6.90
N ILE A 70 -0.22 -18.40 -7.43
CA ILE A 70 -1.64 -18.11 -7.20
C ILE A 70 -2.14 -18.97 -6.04
N ALA A 71 -2.84 -18.33 -5.10
CA ALA A 71 -3.51 -19.01 -4.00
C ALA A 71 -4.82 -18.30 -3.63
N ASN A 72 -5.63 -18.92 -2.76
CA ASN A 72 -6.80 -18.27 -2.18
C ASN A 72 -6.86 -18.43 -0.66
N TRP A 73 -7.35 -17.40 0.03
CA TRP A 73 -7.63 -17.47 1.47
C TRP A 73 -8.99 -18.13 1.72
N SER A 74 -9.05 -19.12 2.63
CA SER A 74 -10.32 -19.80 2.97
C SER A 74 -11.06 -19.18 4.16
N GLY A 75 -10.49 -18.17 4.81
CA GLY A 75 -10.96 -17.67 6.11
C GLY A 75 -10.21 -18.24 7.31
N SER A 76 -9.50 -19.36 7.11
CA SER A 76 -8.74 -20.04 8.17
C SER A 76 -7.37 -20.53 7.72
N LYS A 77 -7.19 -20.82 6.42
CA LYS A 77 -5.91 -21.21 5.86
C LYS A 77 -5.75 -20.76 4.42
N TRP A 78 -4.51 -20.67 3.98
CA TRP A 78 -4.17 -20.52 2.57
C TRP A 78 -4.40 -21.84 1.83
N ARG A 79 -4.96 -21.74 0.62
CA ARG A 79 -5.02 -22.84 -0.33
C ARG A 79 -4.02 -22.55 -1.44
N THR A 80 -2.81 -23.04 -1.22
CA THR A 80 -1.67 -22.95 -2.14
C THR A 80 -1.59 -24.18 -3.02
N TYR A 81 -0.82 -24.09 -4.10
CA TYR A 81 -0.59 -25.24 -4.99
C TYR A 81 0.35 -26.27 -4.36
N ARG A 82 1.39 -25.81 -3.64
CA ARG A 82 2.23 -26.71 -2.83
C ARG A 82 1.68 -26.76 -1.41
N TRP A 83 1.65 -27.96 -0.84
CA TRP A 83 1.22 -28.15 0.55
C TRP A 83 2.08 -27.34 1.52
N ASP A 84 1.44 -26.70 2.49
CA ASP A 84 2.06 -25.98 3.61
C ASP A 84 3.02 -24.83 3.25
N GLU A 85 2.84 -24.22 2.08
CA GLU A 85 3.55 -22.98 1.72
C GLU A 85 3.18 -21.84 2.69
N LYS A 86 4.22 -21.29 3.35
CA LYS A 86 4.08 -20.10 4.17
C LYS A 86 4.02 -18.87 3.27
N VAL A 87 2.79 -18.38 3.02
CA VAL A 87 2.51 -17.11 2.34
C VAL A 87 2.89 -15.94 3.25
N THR A 88 3.64 -14.97 2.71
CA THR A 88 4.11 -13.78 3.44
C THR A 88 3.44 -12.49 2.96
N ALA A 89 3.09 -12.38 1.67
CA ALA A 89 2.30 -11.26 1.16
C ALA A 89 1.42 -11.67 -0.03
N TRP A 90 0.43 -10.85 -0.35
CA TRP A 90 -0.49 -11.08 -1.47
C TRP A 90 -0.85 -9.79 -2.21
N MET A 91 -1.33 -9.90 -3.44
CA MET A 91 -1.92 -8.78 -4.18
C MET A 91 -3.04 -9.27 -5.10
N PRO A 92 -3.99 -8.39 -5.51
CA PRO A 92 -4.99 -8.73 -6.52
C PRO A 92 -4.33 -9.21 -7.82
N LEU A 93 -5.04 -10.05 -8.59
CA LEU A 93 -4.59 -10.40 -9.93
C LEU A 93 -4.55 -9.14 -10.82
N PRO A 94 -3.55 -9.02 -11.72
CA PRO A 94 -3.55 -7.95 -12.70
C PRO A 94 -4.73 -8.09 -13.66
N GLU A 95 -5.08 -6.98 -14.32
CA GLU A 95 -6.03 -7.04 -15.43
C GLU A 95 -5.55 -8.03 -16.50
N PRO A 96 -6.46 -8.82 -17.11
CA PRO A 96 -6.10 -9.73 -18.19
C PRO A 96 -5.39 -9.01 -19.32
N TYR A 97 -4.33 -9.61 -19.87
CA TYR A 97 -3.63 -9.08 -21.03
C TYR A 97 -4.59 -8.83 -22.20
N ARG A 98 -4.52 -7.64 -22.78
CA ARG A 98 -5.25 -7.27 -23.99
C ARG A 98 -4.23 -6.85 -25.04
N PRO A 99 -4.04 -7.61 -26.14
CA PRO A 99 -3.16 -7.19 -27.21
C PRO A 99 -3.71 -5.89 -27.84
N GLU A 100 -2.81 -4.99 -28.21
CA GLU A 100 -3.18 -3.83 -29.02
C GLU A 100 -3.59 -4.34 -30.42
N THR A 101 -4.80 -3.97 -30.84
CA THR A 101 -5.38 -4.29 -32.16
C THR A 101 -4.95 -3.31 -33.23
#